data_AF-A0A522BYX6-F1
#
_entry.id   AF-A0A522BYX6-F1
#
_cell.length_a   1.000
_cell.length_b   1.000
_cell.length_c   1.000
_cell.angle_alpha   90.00
_cell.angle_beta   90.00
_cell.angle_gamma   90.00
#
_symmetry.space_group_name_H-M   'P 1'
#
loop_
_entity.id
_entity.type
_entity.pdbx_description
1 polymer ?
#
loop_
_entity_poly.entity_id
_entity_poly.type
_entity_poly.pdbx_seq_one_letter_code
_entity_poly.pdbx_strand_id
1 'polypeptide(L)' 'MFKKAHLENGIPVVMEQIKNVRSVALGIWIKVGSRNEPAEKNGISHFLEHMFFKGTQKRSAKDIA' A
#
# COMPACT_ATOMS: atom_id res chain seq x y z
N MET A 1 -20.21 7.65 -5.82
CA MET A 1 -20.20 6.61 -6.88
C MET A 1 -18.76 6.21 -7.10
N PHE A 2 -18.46 4.93 -6.91
CA PHE A 2 -17.12 4.40 -7.10
C PHE A 2 -16.79 4.25 -8.58
N LYS A 3 -15.59 4.66 -8.97
CA LYS A 3 -15.00 4.41 -10.27
C LYS A 3 -13.86 3.40 -10.12
N LYS A 4 -13.78 2.44 -11.03
CA LYS A 4 -12.69 1.47 -11.13
C LYS A 4 -12.04 1.61 -12.51
N ALA A 5 -10.73 1.76 -12.53
CA ALA A 5 -9.91 1.77 -13.74
C ALA A 5 -8.71 0.81 -13.58
N HIS A 6 -8.02 0.50 -14.66
CA HIS A 6 -6.75 -0.23 -14.63
C HIS A 6 -5.67 0.63 -15.28
N LEU A 7 -4.48 0.62 -14.70
CA LEU A 7 -3.28 1.21 -15.32
C LEU A 7 -2.77 0.31 -16.46
N GLU A 8 -1.84 0.82 -17.28
CA GLU A 8 -1.24 0.05 -18.38
C GLU A 8 -0.56 -1.25 -17.90
N ASN A 9 -0.02 -1.24 -16.68
CA ASN A 9 0.57 -2.43 -16.04
C ASN A 9 -0.46 -3.36 -15.37
N GLY A 10 -1.76 -3.11 -15.54
CA GLY A 10 -2.84 -3.93 -15.03
C GLY A 10 -3.24 -3.69 -13.57
N ILE A 11 -2.59 -2.76 -12.85
CA ILE A 11 -2.95 -2.46 -11.46
C ILE A 11 -4.35 -1.78 -11.42
N PRO A 12 -5.30 -2.31 -10.62
CA PRO A 12 -6.61 -1.68 -10.47
C PRO A 12 -6.51 -0.45 -9.57
N VAL A 13 -7.14 0.65 -10.01
CA VAL A 13 -7.31 1.87 -9.23
C VAL A 13 -8.80 2.04 -8.94
N VAL A 14 -9.15 2.07 -7.66
CA VAL A 14 -10.52 2.32 -7.19
C VAL A 14 -10.56 3.69 -6.52
N MET A 15 -11.50 4.52 -6.93
CA MET A 15 -11.61 5.90 -6.45
C MET A 15 -13.07 6.31 -6.27
N GLU A 16 -13.32 7.16 -5.29
CA GLU A 16 -14.61 7.82 -5.09
C GLU A 16 -14.40 9.32 -4.91
N GLN A 17 -15.14 10.12 -5.67
CA GLN A 17 -15.16 11.56 -5.51
C GLN A 17 -16.26 11.98 -4.55
N ILE A 18 -15.87 12.61 -3.45
CA ILE A 18 -16.79 13.20 -2.47
C ILE A 18 -16.67 14.72 -2.59
N LYS A 19 -17.71 15.40 -3.10
CA LYS A 19 -17.62 16.83 -3.48
C LYS A 19 -17.40 17.79 -2.32
N ASN A 20 -17.81 17.40 -1.11
CA ASN A 20 -17.89 18.30 0.04
C ASN A 20 -16.72 18.15 1.03
N VAL A 21 -15.68 17.38 0.67
CA VAL A 21 -14.47 17.23 1.48
C VAL A 21 -13.30 17.95 0.83
N ARG A 22 -12.36 18.44 1.66
CA ARG A 22 -11.12 19.12 1.22
C ARG A 22 -9.87 18.26 1.44
N SER A 23 -10.04 17.00 1.80
CA SER A 23 -8.98 16.04 2.04
C SER A 23 -9.15 14.83 1.11
N VAL A 24 -8.08 14.06 0.99
CA VAL A 24 -8.06 12.79 0.28
C VAL A 24 -7.41 11.74 1.16
N ALA A 25 -7.95 10.53 1.15
CA ALA A 25 -7.30 9.34 1.70
C ALA A 25 -6.81 8.49 0.53
N LEU A 26 -5.55 8.08 0.58
CA LEU A 26 -4.94 7.17 -0.38
C LEU A 26 -4.43 5.94 0.36
N GLY A 27 -4.62 4.76 -0.23
CA GLY A 27 -4.03 3.53 0.26
C GLY A 27 -3.49 2.69 -0.88
N ILE A 28 -2.59 1.77 -0.54
CA ILE A 28 -2.06 0.75 -1.44
C ILE A 28 -2.41 -0.59 -0.84
N TRP A 29 -3.17 -1.40 -1.57
CA TRP A 29 -3.59 -2.73 -1.12
C TRP A 29 -2.83 -3.80 -1.89
N ILE A 30 -2.08 -4.61 -1.15
CA ILE A 30 -1.39 -5.78 -1.70
C ILE A 30 -2.16 -7.03 -1.27
N LYS A 31 -2.49 -7.90 -2.23
CA LYS A 31 -3.25 -9.13 -1.98
C LYS A 31 -2.35 -10.27 -1.47
N VAL A 32 -1.57 -9.99 -0.43
CA VAL A 32 -0.62 -10.91 0.23
C VAL A 32 -0.66 -10.67 1.73
N GLY A 33 -0.53 -11.72 2.53
CA GLY A 33 -0.36 -11.63 3.98
C GLY A 33 0.12 -12.96 4.57
N SER A 34 0.01 -13.14 5.88
CA SER A 34 0.50 -14.33 6.60
C SER A 34 0.01 -15.66 6.03
N ARG A 35 -1.23 -15.71 5.51
CA ARG A 35 -1.79 -16.89 4.83
C ARG A 35 -0.96 -17.36 3.63
N ASN A 36 -0.23 -16.45 2.98
CA ASN A 36 0.54 -16.72 1.77
C ASN A 36 2.01 -17.06 2.07
N GLU A 37 2.39 -17.09 3.34
CA GLU A 37 3.78 -17.29 3.74
C GLU A 37 4.09 -18.78 3.89
N PRO A 38 5.27 -19.23 3.40
CA PRO A 38 5.75 -20.56 3.74
C PRO A 38 6.18 -20.58 5.21
N ALA A 39 6.15 -21.76 5.84
CA ALA A 39 6.37 -21.90 7.29
C ALA A 39 7.71 -21.31 7.76
N GLU A 40 8.75 -21.46 6.94
CA GLU A 40 10.11 -20.95 7.19
C GLU A 40 10.23 -19.41 7.12
N LYS A 41 9.22 -18.71 6.58
CA LYS A 41 9.20 -17.24 6.48
C LYS A 41 8.00 -16.62 7.19
N ASN A 42 7.43 -17.31 8.17
CA ASN A 42 6.30 -16.80 8.94
C ASN A 42 6.63 -15.42 9.56
N GLY A 43 5.77 -14.45 9.32
CA GLY A 43 5.90 -13.07 9.75
C GLY A 43 6.52 -12.13 8.71
N ILE A 44 6.96 -12.62 7.55
CA ILE A 44 7.68 -11.80 6.56
C ILE A 44 6.82 -10.66 5.97
N SER A 45 5.52 -10.86 5.80
CA SER A 45 4.62 -9.83 5.25
C SER A 45 4.48 -8.67 6.22
N HIS A 46 4.32 -8.97 7.51
CA HIS A 46 4.27 -7.95 8.56
C HIS A 46 5.65 -7.30 8.74
N PHE A 47 6.73 -8.08 8.70
CA PHE A 47 8.07 -7.53 8.76
C PHE A 47 8.35 -6.56 7.59
N LEU A 48 7.94 -6.91 6.37
CA LEU A 48 8.07 -6.06 5.20
C LEU A 48 7.27 -4.75 5.35
N GLU A 49 6.09 -4.82 5.95
CA GLU A 49 5.28 -3.64 6.27
C GLU A 49 6.04 -2.65 7.16
N HIS A 50 6.70 -3.12 8.23
CA HIS A 50 7.56 -2.26 9.05
C HIS A 50 8.73 -1.69 8.24
N MET A 51 9.32 -2.50 7.36
CA MET A 51 10.46 -2.09 6.54
C MET A 51 10.12 -1.00 5.53
N PHE A 52 8.86 -0.88 5.07
CA PHE A 52 8.44 0.22 4.19
C PHE A 52 8.61 1.61 4.83
N PHE A 53 8.62 1.70 6.16
CA PHE A 53 8.81 2.95 6.90
C PHE A 53 10.26 3.20 7.32
N LYS A 54 11.20 2.28 7.06
CA LYS A 54 12.61 2.43 7.46
C LYS A 54 13.48 3.21 6.48
N GLY A 55 12.92 3.62 5.35
CA GLY A 55 13.60 4.48 4.39
C GLY A 55 13.49 3.98 2.96
N THR A 56 13.87 4.86 2.05
CA THR A 56 14.11 4.58 0.64
C THR A 56 15.54 4.99 0.29
N GLN A 57 15.99 4.72 -0.93
CA GLN A 57 17.31 5.18 -1.39
C GLN A 57 17.49 6.71 -1.31
N LYS A 58 16.38 7.48 -1.29
CA LYS A 58 16.39 8.95 -1.34
C LYS A 58 15.88 9.64 -0.07
N ARG A 59 15.29 8.90 0.87
CA ARG A 59 14.66 9.43 2.09
C ARG A 59 14.93 8.49 3.25
N SER A 60 15.46 8.99 4.35
CA SER A 60 15.67 8.21 5.57
C SER A 60 14.33 7.90 6.27
N ALA A 61 14.35 7.02 7.28
CA ALA A 61 13.18 6.77 8.12
C ALA A 61 12.60 8.07 8.72
N LYS A 62 13.48 8.95 9.21
CA LYS A 62 13.11 10.25 9.83
C LYS A 62 12.48 11.22 8.83
N ASP A 63 12.78 11.10 7.54
CA ASP A 63 12.16 11.93 6.50
C ASP A 63 10.76 11.43 6.13
N ILE A 64 10.43 10.18 6.46
CA ILE A 64 9.16 9.52 6.09
C ILE A 64 8.16 9.53 7.25
N ALA A 65 8.63 9.33 8.49
CA ALA A 65 7.82 9.22 9.69
C ALA A 65 8.47 9.90 10.90
#